data_AF-A0A2D6FIW0-F1
#
_entry.id   AF-A0A2D6FIW0-F1
#
_cell.length_a   1.000
_cell.length_b   1.000
_cell.length_c   1.000
_cell.angle_alpha   90.00
_cell.angle_beta   90.00
_cell.angle_gamma   90.00
#
_symmetry.space_group_name_H-M   'P 1'
#
loop_
_entity.id
_entity.type
_entity.pdbx_description
1 polymer ?
#
loop_
_entity_poly.entity_id
_entity_poly.type
_entity_poly.pdbx_seq_one_letter_code
_entity_poly.pdbx_strand_id
1 'polypeptide(L)'
;MSEKLEHNIMSLEGILDQEYVDQLGAPQELANTPAINDWMINDTYEKNLQLEYEMALANGREDREAKQWALKVADNGRRESLKLLKKVRQKRGY
;
A
#
# COMPACT_ATOMS: atom_id res chain seq x y z
N MET A 1 -11.74 -23.81 14.18
CA MET A 1 -11.93 -22.85 13.06
C MET A 1 -10.69 -22.96 12.20
N SER A 2 -10.82 -23.09 10.88
CA SER A 2 -9.64 -23.06 10.00
C SER A 2 -9.09 -21.63 10.05
N GLU A 3 -7.91 -21.43 10.62
CA GLU A 3 -7.24 -20.13 10.56
C GLU A 3 -7.11 -19.73 9.09
N LYS A 4 -7.75 -18.61 8.72
CA LYS A 4 -7.62 -18.08 7.37
C LYS A 4 -6.18 -17.59 7.21
N LEU A 5 -5.56 -17.93 6.09
CA LEU A 5 -4.23 -17.41 5.76
C LEU A 5 -4.37 -15.91 5.52
N GLU A 6 -3.71 -15.12 6.35
CA GLU A 6 -3.52 -13.70 6.09
C GLU A 6 -2.58 -13.55 4.88
N HIS A 7 -2.83 -12.57 4.02
CA HIS A 7 -2.02 -12.36 2.83
C HIS A 7 -1.43 -10.96 2.77
N ASN A 8 -1.96 -9.99 3.53
CA ASN A 8 -1.53 -8.60 3.50
C ASN A 8 -0.05 -8.44 3.95
N ILE A 9 0.66 -7.44 3.42
CA ILE A 9 2.09 -7.20 3.73
C ILE A 9 2.35 -6.89 5.21
N MET A 10 1.38 -6.33 5.92
CA MET A 10 1.45 -5.96 7.34
C MET A 10 1.00 -7.06 8.29
N SER A 11 0.58 -8.22 7.77
CA SER A 11 0.34 -9.39 8.60
C SER A 11 1.62 -9.96 9.23
N LEU A 12 2.80 -9.52 8.79
CA LEU A 12 4.06 -9.74 9.52
C LEU A 12 4.18 -8.90 10.80
N GLU A 13 3.43 -7.80 10.88
CA GLU A 13 3.37 -6.89 12.02
C GLU A 13 2.14 -7.13 12.90
N GLY A 14 1.36 -8.18 12.60
CA GLY A 14 0.20 -8.61 13.38
C GLY A 14 -1.14 -8.01 12.93
N ILE A 15 -1.17 -7.28 11.81
CA ILE A 15 -2.40 -6.69 11.27
C ILE A 15 -3.12 -7.70 10.38
N LEU A 16 -4.41 -7.95 10.65
CA LEU A 16 -5.22 -8.88 9.88
C LEU A 16 -5.72 -8.24 8.57
N ASP A 17 -5.90 -9.06 7.53
CA ASP A 17 -6.48 -8.64 6.24
C ASP A 17 -7.87 -8.02 6.45
N GLN A 18 -8.65 -8.56 7.39
CA GLN A 18 -9.98 -8.06 7.73
C GLN A 18 -9.93 -6.67 8.39
N GLU A 19 -8.99 -6.44 9.32
CA GLU A 19 -8.80 -5.12 9.91
C GLU A 19 -8.45 -4.08 8.84
N TYR A 20 -7.73 -4.52 7.81
CA TYR A 20 -7.35 -3.69 6.68
C TYR A 20 -8.55 -3.29 5.82
N VAL A 21 -9.38 -4.27 5.47
CA VAL A 21 -10.61 -4.06 4.72
C VAL A 21 -11.55 -3.11 5.46
N ASP A 22 -11.70 -3.30 6.77
CA ASP A 22 -12.62 -2.52 7.60
C ASP A 22 -12.11 -1.09 7.84
N GLN A 23 -10.79 -0.87 7.93
CA GLN A 23 -10.21 0.46 8.18
C GLN A 23 -9.95 1.29 6.91
N LEU A 24 -9.61 0.63 5.80
CA LEU A 24 -9.09 1.32 4.60
C LEU A 24 -10.02 1.22 3.39
N GLY A 25 -11.13 0.50 3.52
CA GLY A 25 -12.17 0.42 2.49
C GLY A 25 -11.79 -0.48 1.32
N ALA A 26 -10.85 -1.42 1.53
CA ALA A 26 -10.57 -2.43 0.52
C ALA A 26 -11.85 -3.26 0.24
N PRO A 27 -12.06 -3.78 -0.98
CA PRO A 27 -13.16 -4.69 -1.24
C PRO A 27 -13.08 -5.94 -0.34
N GLN A 28 -14.18 -6.29 0.32
CA GLN A 28 -14.26 -7.48 1.21
C GLN A 28 -13.86 -8.79 0.50
N GLU A 29 -14.11 -8.87 -0.81
CA GLU A 29 -13.73 -10.01 -1.66
C GLU A 29 -12.21 -10.22 -1.79
N LEU A 30 -11.41 -9.21 -1.48
CA LEU A 30 -9.96 -9.32 -1.49
C LEU A 30 -9.39 -9.82 -0.17
N ALA A 31 -10.17 -9.82 0.92
CA ALA A 31 -9.75 -10.33 2.22
C ALA A 31 -9.21 -11.77 2.11
N ASN A 32 -8.05 -12.04 2.73
CA ASN A 32 -7.41 -13.36 2.69
C ASN A 32 -7.06 -13.86 1.28
N THR A 33 -6.83 -12.94 0.34
CA THR A 33 -6.32 -13.26 -1.01
C THR A 33 -4.99 -12.55 -1.26
N PRO A 34 -4.07 -13.12 -2.08
CA PRO A 34 -2.84 -12.43 -2.46
C PRO A 34 -3.07 -11.06 -3.12
N ALA A 35 -4.22 -10.87 -3.77
CA ALA A 35 -4.61 -9.66 -4.49
C ALA A 35 -4.87 -8.46 -3.58
N ILE A 36 -5.12 -8.67 -2.27
CA ILE A 36 -5.25 -7.57 -1.30
C ILE A 36 -4.00 -6.69 -1.28
N ASN A 37 -2.82 -7.29 -1.43
CA ASN A 37 -1.57 -6.54 -1.43
C ASN A 37 -1.44 -5.62 -2.63
N ASP A 38 -1.85 -6.09 -3.81
CA ASP A 38 -1.75 -5.31 -5.03
C ASP A 38 -2.73 -4.13 -4.96
N TRP A 39 -3.93 -4.35 -4.42
CA TRP A 39 -4.89 -3.28 -4.13
C TRP A 39 -4.32 -2.27 -3.13
N MET A 40 -3.80 -2.73 -1.98
CA MET A 40 -3.24 -1.88 -0.93
C MET A 40 -2.08 -1.01 -1.43
N ILE A 41 -1.18 -1.61 -2.20
CA ILE A 41 -0.02 -0.90 -2.76
C ILE A 41 -0.48 0.20 -3.71
N ASN A 42 -1.50 -0.05 -4.53
CA ASN A 42 -2.02 0.93 -5.47
C ASN A 42 -2.82 2.04 -4.77
N ASP A 43 -3.70 1.70 -3.84
CA ASP A 43 -4.47 2.67 -3.04
C ASP A 43 -3.54 3.60 -2.24
N THR A 44 -2.53 3.03 -1.57
CA THR A 44 -1.53 3.81 -0.84
C THR A 44 -0.68 4.67 -1.78
N TYR A 45 -0.36 4.17 -2.97
CA TYR A 45 0.36 4.94 -3.98
C TYR A 45 -0.43 6.18 -4.42
N GLU A 46 -1.70 6.03 -4.74
CA GLU A 46 -2.57 7.13 -5.17
C GLU A 46 -2.76 8.17 -4.06
N LYS A 47 -3.00 7.71 -2.81
CA LYS A 47 -3.09 8.59 -1.64
C LYS A 47 -1.81 9.36 -1.40
N ASN A 48 -0.66 8.69 -1.46
CA ASN A 48 0.64 9.35 -1.30
C ASN A 48 0.93 10.33 -2.42
N LEU A 49 0.56 10.01 -3.66
CA LEU A 49 0.73 10.92 -4.79
C LEU A 49 -0.05 12.22 -4.56
N GLN A 50 -1.31 12.13 -4.14
CA GLN A 50 -2.13 13.31 -3.85
C GLN A 50 -1.58 14.11 -2.68
N LEU A 51 -1.28 13.44 -1.55
CA LEU A 51 -0.78 14.08 -0.33
C LEU A 51 0.56 14.79 -0.56
N GLU A 52 1.51 14.13 -1.20
CA GLU A 52 2.83 14.70 -1.48
C GLU A 52 2.76 15.86 -2.48
N TYR A 53 1.82 15.81 -3.42
CA TYR A 53 1.57 16.91 -4.35
C TYR A 53 1.01 18.13 -3.61
N GLU A 54 -0.03 17.94 -2.79
CA GLU A 54 -0.64 19.01 -1.99
C GLU A 54 0.35 19.62 -1.00
N MET A 55 1.13 18.78 -0.31
CA MET A 55 2.19 19.24 0.58
C MET A 55 3.29 20.00 -0.17
N ALA A 56 3.69 19.54 -1.36
CA ALA A 56 4.69 20.23 -2.16
C ALA A 56 4.20 21.62 -2.60
N LEU A 57 2.94 21.75 -3.02
CA LEU A 57 2.32 23.03 -3.32
C LEU A 57 2.24 23.93 -2.08
N ALA A 58 1.81 23.39 -0.94
CA ALA A 58 1.73 24.14 0.32
C ALA A 58 3.10 24.64 0.80
N ASN A 59 4.17 23.92 0.47
CA ASN A 59 5.56 24.32 0.72
C ASN A 59 6.13 25.28 -0.35
N GLY A 60 5.29 25.79 -1.27
CA GLY A 60 5.68 26.80 -2.24
C GLY A 60 6.40 26.28 -3.47
N ARG A 61 6.35 24.97 -3.76
CA ARG A 61 6.87 24.44 -5.03
C ARG A 61 5.91 24.77 -6.18
N GLU A 62 6.47 24.96 -7.37
CA GLU A 62 5.65 25.10 -8.57
C GLU A 62 4.96 23.77 -8.93
N ASP A 63 3.81 23.86 -9.62
CA ASP A 63 2.99 22.69 -10.00
C ASP A 63 3.79 21.54 -10.63
N ARG A 64 4.71 21.88 -11.55
CA ARG A 64 5.56 20.88 -12.22
C ARG A 64 6.52 20.19 -11.25
N GLU A 65 7.13 20.96 -10.36
CA GLU A 65 8.06 20.43 -9.36
C GLU A 65 7.32 19.62 -8.28
N ALA A 66 6.13 20.05 -7.88
CA ALA A 66 5.26 19.34 -6.96
C ALA A 66 4.85 17.98 -7.54
N LYS A 67 4.45 17.92 -8.82
CA LYS A 67 4.14 16.66 -9.51
C LYS A 67 5.34 15.72 -9.56
N GLN A 68 6.51 16.23 -9.92
CA GLN A 68 7.73 15.42 -9.96
C GLN A 68 8.13 14.91 -8.57
N TRP A 69 7.97 15.74 -7.55
CA TRP A 69 8.22 15.36 -6.15
C TRP A 69 7.27 14.25 -5.70
N ALA A 70 5.97 14.44 -5.89
CA ALA A 70 4.95 13.48 -5.51
C ALA A 70 5.17 12.11 -6.19
N LEU A 71 5.43 12.12 -7.50
CA LEU A 71 5.76 10.90 -8.25
C LEU A 71 7.00 10.21 -7.67
N LYS A 72 8.06 10.96 -7.36
CA LYS A 72 9.29 10.40 -6.81
C LYS A 72 9.05 9.72 -5.46
N VAL A 73 8.31 10.35 -4.56
CA VAL A 73 8.03 9.81 -3.22
C VAL A 73 7.11 8.59 -3.33
N ALA A 74 6.00 8.72 -4.06
CA ALA A 74 5.03 7.63 -4.25
C ALA A 74 5.66 6.41 -4.92
N ASP A 75 6.46 6.60 -5.98
CA ASP A 75 7.17 5.49 -6.65
C ASP A 75 8.16 4.80 -5.73
N ASN A 76 8.86 5.55 -4.88
CA ASN A 76 9.77 4.96 -3.91
C ASN A 76 9.02 4.11 -2.88
N GLY A 77 7.92 4.63 -2.32
CA GLY A 77 7.06 3.89 -1.40
C GLY A 77 6.48 2.62 -2.02
N ARG A 78 6.04 2.69 -3.28
CA ARG A 78 5.56 1.54 -4.06
C ARG A 78 6.64 0.48 -4.24
N ARG A 79 7.87 0.88 -4.60
CA ARG A 79 9.00 -0.05 -4.76
C ARG A 79 9.35 -0.77 -3.48
N GLU A 80 9.40 -0.05 -2.35
CA GLU A 80 9.66 -0.68 -1.05
C GLU A 80 8.54 -1.64 -0.64
N SER A 81 7.28 -1.27 -0.87
CA SER A 81 6.13 -2.14 -0.61
C SER A 81 6.16 -3.42 -1.45
N LEU A 82 6.54 -3.33 -2.73
CA LEU A 82 6.72 -4.50 -3.60
C LEU A 82 7.87 -5.41 -3.13
N LYS A 83 8.96 -4.84 -2.61
CA LYS A 83 10.05 -5.63 -2.01
C LYS A 83 9.58 -6.37 -0.76
N LEU A 84 8.78 -5.72 0.09
CA LEU A 84 8.18 -6.35 1.27
C LEU A 84 7.22 -7.46 0.88
N LEU A 85 6.34 -7.21 -0.09
CA LEU A 85 5.43 -8.23 -0.64
C LEU A 85 6.18 -9.46 -1.13
N LYS A 86 7.29 -9.27 -1.84
CA LYS A 86 8.14 -10.39 -2.28
C LYS A 86 8.66 -11.22 -1.10
N LYS A 87 9.07 -10.58 0.00
CA LYS A 87 9.52 -11.29 1.22
C LYS A 87 8.38 -12.05 1.89
N VAL A 88 7.19 -11.45 1.97
CA VAL A 88 5.99 -12.07 2.56
C VAL A 88 5.60 -13.32 1.76
N ARG A 89 5.52 -13.21 0.43
CA ARG A 89 5.28 -14.31 -0.50
C ARG A 89 6.27 -15.46 -0.31
N GLN A 90 7.57 -15.15 -0.28
CA GLN A 90 8.63 -16.14 -0.02
C GLN A 90 8.50 -16.83 1.34
N LYS A 91 8.13 -16.10 2.40
CA LYS A 91 7.99 -16.66 3.75
C LYS A 91 6.75 -17.55 3.90
N ARG A 92 5.66 -17.23 3.18
CA ARG A 92 4.35 -17.89 3.32
C ARG A 92 4.06 -18.94 2.24
N GLY A 93 4.84 -18.96 1.16
CA GLY A 93 4.78 -20.02 0.15
C GLY A 93 3.69 -19.86 -0.90
N TYR A 94 3.36 -18.61 -1.28
CA TYR A 94 2.45 -18.29 -2.38
C TYR A 94 3.00 -17.19 -3.31
#